data_AF-A0A1D6LJJ4-F1
#
_entry.id   AF-A0A1D6LJJ4-F1
#
_cell.length_a   1.000
_cell.length_b   1.000
_cell.length_c   1.000
_cell.angle_alpha   90.00
_cell.angle_beta   90.00
_cell.angle_gamma   90.00
#
_symmetry.space_group_name_H-M   'P 1'
#
loop_
_entity.id
_entity.type
_entity.pdbx_description
1 polymer ?
#
loop_
_entity_poly.entity_id
_entity_poly.type
_entity_poly.pdbx_seq_one_letter_code
_entity_poly.pdbx_strand_id
1 'polypeptide(L)'
;MVGSGSHERDWSGSGSFYGNLDSGGECGVLAQNMFYVPAENREQFWYSTDYRMFHFCVANTELHWRPGMVQYRFIEHCLSSVDRHKQPWLIFLVYRVLGYSLATFYTDLGTTEEPMGREFLQPL
;
A
#
# COMPACT_ATOMS: atom_id res chain seq x y z
N MET A 1 7.10 2.12 -12.29
CA MET A 1 6.81 1.77 -10.88
C MET A 1 5.36 1.34 -10.80
N VAL A 2 5.06 0.26 -10.09
CA VAL A 2 3.70 -0.29 -9.94
C VAL A 2 3.40 -0.51 -8.46
N GLY A 3 2.13 -0.42 -8.07
CA GLY A 3 1.64 -0.90 -6.77
C GLY A 3 0.78 -2.15 -6.99
N SER A 4 0.56 -2.93 -5.94
CA SER A 4 -0.39 -4.03 -5.94
C SER A 4 -1.72 -3.54 -5.40
N GLY A 5 -2.81 -3.85 -6.11
CA GLY A 5 -4.18 -3.64 -5.66
C GLY A 5 -4.96 -4.94 -5.56
N SER A 6 -6.27 -4.81 -5.34
CA SER A 6 -7.17 -5.95 -5.10
C SER A 6 -7.20 -6.93 -6.27
N HIS A 7 -7.27 -6.42 -7.50
CA HIS A 7 -7.26 -7.22 -8.72
C HIS A 7 -5.93 -7.93 -8.96
N GLU A 8 -4.85 -7.53 -8.31
CA GLU A 8 -3.59 -8.26 -8.37
C GLU A 8 -3.52 -9.34 -7.29
N ARG A 9 -4.00 -9.07 -6.07
CA ARG A 9 -3.63 -9.88 -4.88
C ARG A 9 -4.77 -10.57 -4.17
N ASP A 10 -6.00 -10.07 -4.21
CA ASP A 10 -7.07 -10.56 -3.33
C ASP A 10 -7.56 -11.95 -3.74
N TRP A 11 -7.41 -12.91 -2.82
CA TRP A 11 -7.98 -14.24 -2.94
C TRP A 11 -8.23 -14.86 -1.57
N SER A 12 -9.43 -15.39 -1.35
CA SER A 12 -9.78 -16.04 -0.08
C SER A 12 -8.80 -17.17 0.28
N GLY A 13 -8.32 -17.17 1.53
CA GLY A 13 -7.37 -18.18 2.03
C GLY A 13 -5.92 -18.03 1.55
N SER A 14 -5.58 -16.96 0.83
CA SER A 14 -4.23 -16.72 0.30
C SER A 14 -3.33 -15.87 1.21
N GLY A 15 -3.82 -15.43 2.37
CA GLY A 15 -3.10 -14.53 3.28
C GLY A 15 -3.21 -13.03 2.92
N SER A 16 -4.00 -12.65 1.92
CA SER A 16 -4.39 -11.25 1.72
C SER A 16 -5.26 -10.76 2.89
N PHE A 17 -5.14 -9.49 3.23
CA PHE A 17 -5.97 -8.85 4.26
C PHE A 17 -7.44 -8.81 3.83
N TYR A 18 -7.69 -8.50 2.55
CA TYR A 18 -9.00 -8.59 1.94
C TYR A 18 -9.19 -9.98 1.32
N GLY A 19 -10.28 -10.66 1.70
CA GLY A 19 -10.60 -12.01 1.25
C GLY A 19 -11.45 -12.06 -0.02
N ASN A 20 -11.41 -11.01 -0.84
CA ASN A 20 -12.20 -10.92 -2.08
C ASN A 20 -11.71 -11.95 -3.12
N LEU A 21 -12.45 -12.08 -4.22
CA LEU A 21 -12.08 -12.93 -5.37
C LEU A 21 -11.57 -12.09 -6.55
N ASP A 22 -11.18 -10.84 -6.30
CA ASP A 22 -10.93 -9.82 -7.32
C ASP A 22 -9.75 -10.17 -8.23
N SER A 23 -8.78 -10.94 -7.72
CA SER A 23 -7.64 -11.42 -8.52
C SER A 23 -7.98 -12.57 -9.48
N GLY A 24 -9.19 -13.13 -9.42
CA GLY A 24 -9.58 -14.24 -10.29
C GLY A 24 -8.72 -15.51 -10.13
N GLY A 25 -8.04 -15.66 -9.00
CA GLY A 25 -7.14 -16.78 -8.69
C GLY A 25 -5.67 -16.48 -8.91
N GLU A 26 -5.32 -15.28 -9.39
CA GLU A 26 -3.92 -14.89 -9.61
C GLU A 26 -3.13 -14.72 -8.32
N CYS A 27 -3.79 -14.31 -7.22
CA CYS A 27 -3.23 -14.22 -5.87
C CYS A 27 -1.83 -13.57 -5.77
N GLY A 28 -1.58 -12.54 -6.58
CA GLY A 28 -0.34 -11.75 -6.60
C GLY A 28 0.74 -12.28 -7.55
N VAL A 29 0.60 -13.52 -8.04
CA VAL A 29 1.67 -14.22 -8.77
C VAL A 29 2.06 -13.49 -10.05
N LEU A 30 1.11 -13.04 -10.86
CA LEU A 30 1.44 -12.33 -12.10
C LEU A 30 2.08 -10.97 -11.82
N ALA A 31 1.47 -10.15 -10.98
CA ALA A 31 1.99 -8.83 -10.64
C ALA A 31 3.44 -8.89 -10.11
N GLN A 32 3.71 -9.81 -9.17
CA GLN A 32 5.02 -9.93 -8.53
C GLN A 32 6.10 -10.57 -9.39
N ASN A 33 5.76 -11.25 -10.49
CA ASN A 33 6.74 -11.90 -11.38
C ASN A 33 6.96 -11.12 -12.67
N MET A 34 5.88 -10.59 -13.27
CA MET A 34 5.92 -9.88 -14.54
C MET A 34 6.54 -8.49 -14.41
N PHE A 35 6.35 -7.84 -13.26
CA PHE A 35 6.91 -6.53 -12.98
C PHE A 35 7.97 -6.62 -11.88
N TYR A 36 9.03 -5.84 -12.06
CA TYR A 36 10.05 -5.64 -11.05
C TYR A 36 9.77 -4.35 -10.27
N VAL A 37 9.85 -4.45 -8.95
CA VAL A 37 9.90 -3.33 -8.02
C VAL A 37 11.02 -3.59 -7.01
N PRO A 38 11.70 -2.56 -6.47
CA PRO A 38 12.81 -2.71 -5.53
C PRO A 38 12.32 -3.03 -4.10
N ALA A 39 11.37 -3.95 -3.97
CA ALA A 39 10.91 -4.45 -2.68
C ALA A 39 11.90 -5.50 -2.13
N GLU A 40 12.17 -5.49 -0.82
CA GLU A 40 12.96 -6.54 -0.15
C GLU A 40 12.34 -7.92 -0.37
N ASN A 41 11.00 -7.99 -0.30
CA ASN A 41 10.22 -9.15 -0.68
C ASN A 41 9.15 -8.74 -1.70
N ARG A 42 9.24 -9.27 -2.93
CA ARG A 42 8.30 -8.95 -4.03
C ARG A 42 6.88 -9.48 -3.79
N GLU A 43 6.70 -10.48 -2.94
CA GLU A 43 5.36 -10.93 -2.52
C GLU A 43 4.66 -9.90 -1.61
N GLN A 44 5.44 -9.19 -0.81
CA GLN A 44 4.93 -8.13 0.07
C GLN A 44 4.62 -6.84 -0.71
N PHE A 45 5.38 -6.56 -1.77
CA PHE A 45 5.11 -5.50 -2.77
C PHE A 45 5.15 -4.06 -2.25
N TRP A 46 5.53 -3.81 -1.00
CA TRP A 46 5.84 -2.45 -0.52
C TRP A 46 7.32 -2.13 -0.71
N TYR A 47 7.63 -0.89 -1.07
CA TYR A 47 8.99 -0.45 -1.36
C TYR A 47 9.12 1.08 -1.35
N SER A 48 10.35 1.56 -1.21
CA SER A 48 10.69 2.96 -1.42
C SER A 48 11.45 3.14 -2.73
N THR A 49 11.32 4.31 -3.35
CA THR A 49 12.12 4.67 -4.51
C THR A 49 12.29 6.18 -4.60
N ASP A 50 13.38 6.61 -5.21
CA ASP A 50 13.69 8.02 -5.39
C ASP A 50 13.63 8.41 -6.86
N TYR A 51 13.22 9.65 -7.11
CA TYR A 51 13.40 10.30 -8.39
C TYR A 51 13.76 11.76 -8.19
N ARG A 52 15.06 12.09 -8.30
CA ARG A 52 15.57 13.45 -8.07
C ARG A 52 15.13 13.97 -6.69
N MET A 53 14.29 15.00 -6.66
CA MET A 53 13.81 15.66 -5.43
C MET A 53 12.63 14.92 -4.77
N PHE A 54 12.17 13.82 -5.37
CA PHE A 54 11.03 13.04 -4.89
C PHE A 54 11.48 11.77 -4.19
N HIS A 55 10.87 11.51 -3.03
CA HIS A 55 10.94 10.25 -2.30
C HIS A 55 9.55 9.64 -2.25
N PHE A 56 9.41 8.39 -2.70
CA PHE A 56 8.14 7.69 -2.76
C PHE A 56 8.14 6.53 -1.78
N CYS A 57 7.12 6.45 -0.94
CA CYS A 57 6.81 5.30 -0.09
C CYS A 57 5.56 4.60 -0.66
N VAL A 58 5.74 3.42 -1.23
CA VAL A 58 4.65 2.63 -1.85
C VAL A 58 4.25 1.52 -0.90
N ALA A 59 2.99 1.50 -0.46
CA ALA A 59 2.44 0.43 0.37
C ALA A 59 1.51 -0.48 -0.43
N ASN A 60 1.32 -1.70 0.08
CA ASN A 60 0.42 -2.71 -0.42
C ASN A 60 -0.84 -2.78 0.47
N THR A 61 -1.95 -2.29 -0.05
CA THR A 61 -3.24 -2.27 0.66
C THR A 61 -3.92 -3.63 0.74
N GLU A 62 -3.38 -4.65 0.08
CA GLU A 62 -3.93 -6.00 0.19
C GLU A 62 -3.27 -6.79 1.33
N LEU A 63 -2.37 -6.15 2.10
CA LEU A 63 -1.72 -6.69 3.29
C LEU A 63 -1.91 -5.72 4.47
N HIS A 64 -1.86 -6.23 5.70
CA HIS A 64 -2.11 -5.40 6.90
C HIS A 64 -1.13 -4.22 7.03
N TRP A 65 -1.65 -3.01 7.25
CA TRP A 65 -0.86 -1.77 7.47
C TRP A 65 -0.94 -1.23 8.90
N ARG A 66 -1.59 -1.94 9.84
CA ARG A 66 -1.80 -1.44 11.22
C ARG A 66 -0.53 -1.48 12.08
N PRO A 67 -0.48 -0.71 13.19
CA PRO A 67 0.65 -0.73 14.12
C PRO A 67 0.99 -2.15 14.57
N GLY A 68 2.28 -2.44 14.70
CA GLY A 68 2.81 -3.77 15.01
C GLY A 68 3.06 -4.67 13.80
N MET A 69 2.50 -4.35 12.64
CA MET A 69 2.72 -5.10 11.40
C MET A 69 4.06 -4.75 10.74
N VAL A 70 4.58 -5.67 9.91
CA VAL A 70 5.83 -5.47 9.17
C VAL A 70 5.73 -4.26 8.24
N GLN A 71 4.62 -4.13 7.52
CA GLN A 71 4.38 -3.02 6.61
C GLN A 71 4.35 -1.66 7.33
N TYR A 72 3.74 -1.56 8.52
CA TYR A 72 3.72 -0.30 9.27
C TYR A 72 5.13 0.18 9.63
N ARG A 73 5.99 -0.75 10.10
CA ARG A 73 7.40 -0.45 10.38
C ARG A 73 8.16 -0.03 9.13
N PHE A 74 7.87 -0.66 7.99
CA PHE A 74 8.43 -0.23 6.70
C PHE A 74 8.00 1.20 6.35
N ILE A 75 6.71 1.53 6.47
CA ILE A 75 6.18 2.87 6.15
C ILE A 75 6.84 3.92 7.05
N GLU A 76 6.87 3.70 8.37
CA GLU A 76 7.53 4.58 9.33
C GLU A 76 9.02 4.79 8.99
N HIS A 77 9.74 3.72 8.67
CA HIS A 77 11.14 3.80 8.26
C HIS A 77 11.32 4.58 6.94
N CYS A 78 10.49 4.30 5.94
CA CYS A 78 10.53 4.99 4.66
C CYS A 78 10.36 6.50 4.83
N LEU A 79 9.28 6.92 5.51
CA LEU A 79 8.95 8.31 5.74
C LEU A 79 10.00 9.06 6.58
N SER A 80 10.64 8.38 7.54
CA SER A 80 11.64 9.00 8.43
C SER A 80 13.06 9.02 7.87
N SER A 81 13.38 8.18 6.87
CA SER A 81 14.74 8.06 6.33
C SER A 81 15.16 9.17 5.35
N VAL A 82 14.19 9.92 4.82
CA VAL A 82 14.44 10.91 3.75
C VAL A 82 15.07 12.21 4.27
N ASP A 83 16.15 12.65 3.61
CA ASP A 83 16.74 13.98 3.82
C ASP A 83 15.87 15.04 3.11
N ARG A 84 15.01 15.71 3.88
CA ARG A 84 14.04 16.69 3.35
C ARG A 84 14.65 17.96 2.78
N HIS A 85 15.93 18.26 3.06
CA HIS A 85 16.63 19.37 2.42
C HIS A 85 17.02 19.01 0.98
N LYS A 86 17.40 17.76 0.73
CA LYS A 86 17.76 17.27 -0.62
C LYS A 86 16.55 16.79 -1.42
N GLN A 87 15.60 16.14 -0.74
CA GLN A 87 14.38 15.57 -1.32
C GLN A 87 13.14 16.13 -0.60
N PRO A 88 12.72 17.36 -0.94
CA PRO A 88 11.61 18.01 -0.26
C PRO A 88 10.25 17.35 -0.53
N TRP A 89 10.09 16.65 -1.66
CA TRP A 89 8.81 16.07 -2.07
C TRP A 89 8.67 14.63 -1.58
N LEU A 90 7.99 14.46 -0.44
CA LEU A 90 7.69 13.17 0.16
C LEU A 90 6.28 12.73 -0.26
N ILE A 91 6.16 11.59 -0.93
CA ILE A 91 4.92 11.11 -1.53
C ILE A 91 4.60 9.70 -1.01
N PHE A 92 3.42 9.53 -0.43
CA PHE A 92 2.89 8.23 -0.03
C PHE A 92 1.90 7.72 -1.08
N LEU A 93 2.06 6.48 -1.53
CA LEU A 93 1.26 5.88 -2.59
C LEU A 93 0.65 4.55 -2.11
N VAL A 94 -0.65 4.40 -2.34
CA VAL A 94 -1.45 3.21 -2.00
C VAL A 94 -2.53 2.99 -3.05
N TYR A 95 -3.01 1.76 -3.18
CA TYR A 95 -4.10 1.42 -4.11
C TYR A 95 -5.47 1.72 -3.49
N ARG A 96 -5.84 1.01 -2.41
CA ARG A 96 -7.09 1.32 -1.67
C ARG A 96 -6.98 2.66 -0.94
N VAL A 97 -8.12 3.27 -0.65
CA VAL A 97 -8.16 4.61 -0.07
C VAL A 97 -7.92 4.55 1.44
N LEU A 98 -6.68 4.77 1.85
CA LEU A 98 -6.30 4.93 3.27
C LEU A 98 -6.35 6.39 3.76
N GLY A 99 -6.88 7.29 2.92
CA GLY A 99 -7.00 8.72 3.21
C GLY A 99 -8.46 9.16 3.23
N TYR A 100 -8.90 9.84 2.17
CA TYR A 100 -10.26 10.35 2.07
C TYR A 100 -10.83 10.14 0.67
N SER A 101 -12.07 9.68 0.60
CA SER A 101 -12.86 9.56 -0.63
C SER A 101 -14.34 9.71 -0.32
N LEU A 102 -15.05 10.36 -1.24
CA LEU A 102 -16.51 10.45 -1.26
C LEU A 102 -17.13 9.48 -2.28
N ALA A 103 -16.39 8.45 -2.67
CA ALA A 103 -16.92 7.43 -3.57
C ALA A 103 -18.15 6.77 -2.93
N THR A 104 -19.19 6.58 -3.73
CA THR A 104 -20.51 6.15 -3.26
C THR A 104 -20.44 4.85 -2.47
N PHE A 105 -19.62 3.89 -2.91
CA PHE A 105 -19.44 2.62 -2.23
C PHE A 105 -18.81 2.71 -0.83
N TYR A 106 -18.03 3.77 -0.52
CA TYR A 106 -17.59 4.03 0.85
C TYR A 106 -18.69 4.73 1.65
N THR A 107 -19.35 5.73 1.06
CA THR A 107 -20.38 6.50 1.76
C THR A 107 -21.60 5.66 2.11
N ASP A 108 -21.96 4.71 1.25
CA ASP A 108 -23.07 3.76 1.47
C ASP A 108 -22.76 2.81 2.66
N LEU A 109 -21.48 2.57 2.95
CA LEU A 109 -21.00 1.84 4.13
C LEU A 109 -20.80 2.75 5.36
N GLY A 110 -21.14 4.04 5.26
CA GLY A 110 -20.98 5.02 6.34
C GLY A 110 -19.52 5.43 6.61
N THR A 111 -18.62 5.21 5.65
CA THR A 111 -17.19 5.58 5.75
C THR A 111 -16.77 6.51 4.60
N THR A 112 -15.59 7.11 4.72
CA THR A 112 -14.95 7.92 3.67
C THR A 112 -13.57 7.38 3.30
N GLU A 113 -13.33 6.11 3.62
CA GLU A 113 -12.06 5.40 3.48
C GLU A 113 -12.28 3.90 3.63
N GLU A 114 -11.23 3.12 3.35
CA GLU A 114 -11.15 1.76 3.85
C GLU A 114 -11.26 1.74 5.38
N PRO A 115 -12.05 0.82 5.98
CA PRO A 115 -12.12 0.71 7.43
C PRO A 115 -10.71 0.57 8.05
N MET A 116 -10.40 1.40 9.06
CA MET A 116 -9.07 1.50 9.69
C MET A 116 -7.97 2.05 8.75
N GLY A 117 -8.35 2.79 7.71
CA GLY A 117 -7.45 3.32 6.70
C GLY A 117 -6.47 4.33 7.27
N ARG A 118 -6.97 5.50 7.68
CA ARG A 118 -6.12 6.64 8.05
C ARG A 118 -5.69 6.66 9.50
N GLU A 119 -6.45 6.08 10.43
CA GLU A 119 -6.36 6.40 11.86
C GLU A 119 -4.97 6.17 12.44
N PHE A 120 -4.27 5.15 11.94
CA PHE A 120 -2.93 4.78 12.40
C PHE A 120 -1.80 5.30 11.52
N LEU A 121 -2.09 5.61 10.25
CA LEU A 121 -1.08 6.07 9.27
C LEU A 121 -0.95 7.60 9.24
N GLN A 122 -2.03 8.33 9.50
CA GLN A 122 -2.02 9.80 9.55
C GLN A 122 -1.02 10.42 10.56
N PRO A 123 -0.62 9.78 11.68
CA PRO A 123 0.36 10.36 12.59
C PRO A 123 1.82 10.15 12.17
N LEU A 124 2.07 9.32 11.13
CA LEU A 124 3.42 9.08 10.58
C LEU A 124 3.84 10.23 9.65
#